data_AF-A0AAJ0CMT9-F1
#
_entry.id   AF-A0AAJ0CMT9-F1
#
_cell.length_a   1.000
_cell.length_b   1.000
_cell.length_c   1.000
_cell.angle_alpha   90.00
_cell.angle_beta   90.00
_cell.angle_gamma   90.00
#
_symmetry.space_group_name_H-M   'P 1'
#
loop_
_entity.id
_entity.type
_entity.pdbx_description
1 polymer ?
#
loop_
_entity_poly.entity_id
_entity_poly.type
_entity_poly.pdbx_seq_one_letter_code
_entity_poly.pdbx_strand_id
1 'polypeptide(L)'
;MAGLAVQDDMFSPASGQCIYKASLPVLLRSIIFSIHSQNAHQGTHSLKSHPISVTINTFQVAVTSLLLSTACAIPYPPSVAVSSPLTDIPGSVFAVKKPNGGNFMPGDHPKATRTTSADSATVGELNRRQKGERVQNGNLANYNVDYIHDGNGNGVDSYTMYWGSGSISDGWPDKSRWVSFENMFNNYKNQMFQSCGWQNPSQPNNSGPEVGAIWDGIQKAAAASGVDHRLILAVMMQESHGCVRAPTTNYGVRNPGLMQDHNGHGTCNDNGWVQTPCPSSTIYEMISEGTAGTDSGDGLANCINQADRGDVSAFYRAARIYNSGSISDTGALQNGIATHCYASDIAK
;
A
#
# COMPACT_ATOMS: atom_id res chain seq x y z
N MET A 1 24.00 18.43 -13.05
CA MET A 1 24.09 17.33 -12.08
C MET A 1 23.75 17.89 -10.70
N ALA A 2 22.59 17.51 -10.15
CA ALA A 2 22.24 17.74 -8.75
C ALA A 2 21.18 16.69 -8.41
N GLY A 3 21.58 15.68 -7.64
CA GLY A 3 20.66 14.70 -7.07
C GLY A 3 19.82 15.37 -5.99
N LEU A 4 18.51 15.31 -6.14
CA LEU A 4 17.55 15.71 -5.14
C LEU A 4 16.88 14.44 -4.61
N ALA A 5 17.02 14.27 -3.30
CA ALA A 5 16.68 13.09 -2.53
C ALA A 5 15.25 12.59 -2.76
N VAL A 6 15.12 11.26 -2.72
CA VAL A 6 13.88 10.57 -2.33
C VAL A 6 13.36 11.30 -1.08
N GLN A 7 12.13 11.82 -1.12
CA GLN A 7 11.51 12.36 0.09
C GLN A 7 11.19 11.17 1.00
N ASP A 8 12.16 10.88 1.87
CA ASP A 8 12.12 9.85 2.90
C ASP A 8 11.11 10.23 3.99
N ASP A 9 10.26 9.27 4.38
CA ASP A 9 9.55 9.35 5.65
C ASP A 9 10.59 9.34 6.78
N MET A 10 10.54 10.35 7.64
CA MET A 10 11.46 10.45 8.78
C MET A 10 10.92 9.62 9.94
N PHE A 11 11.69 8.60 10.35
CA PHE A 11 11.53 8.01 11.68
C PHE A 11 11.82 9.12 12.71
N SER A 12 10.85 9.44 13.56
CA SER A 12 11.05 10.38 14.65
C SER A 12 11.46 9.61 15.90
N PRO A 13 12.73 9.69 16.35
CA PRO A 13 13.19 8.98 17.54
C PRO A 13 12.44 9.41 18.81
N ALA A 14 11.86 10.61 18.79
CA ALA A 14 11.09 11.18 19.91
C ALA A 14 9.67 10.61 20.03
N SER A 15 9.04 10.26 18.90
CA SER A 15 7.69 9.66 18.88
C SER A 15 7.72 8.14 18.75
N GLY A 16 8.86 7.58 18.34
CA GLY A 16 8.98 6.18 17.97
C GLY A 16 8.19 5.81 16.72
N GLN A 17 7.53 6.76 16.04
CA GLN A 17 6.65 6.52 14.89
C GLN A 17 7.28 6.99 13.59
N CYS A 18 6.80 6.41 12.49
CA CYS A 18 7.07 6.90 11.16
C CYS A 18 6.13 8.06 10.80
N ILE A 19 6.70 9.17 10.34
CA ILE A 19 5.92 10.33 9.92
C ILE A 19 5.54 10.15 8.45
N TYR A 20 4.26 9.91 8.18
CA TYR A 20 3.72 9.79 6.82
C TYR A 20 3.89 11.05 5.98
N LYS A 21 4.18 10.82 4.69
CA LYS A 21 4.13 11.74 3.54
C LYS A 21 2.85 12.58 3.34
N ALA A 22 1.76 12.38 4.09
CA ALA A 22 0.50 13.08 3.88
C ALA A 22 0.21 14.27 4.84
N SER A 23 1.03 14.53 5.86
CA SER A 23 0.62 15.40 6.98
C SER A 23 1.46 16.66 7.23
N LEU A 24 2.22 17.17 6.25
CA LEU A 24 2.83 18.50 6.40
C LEU A 24 1.97 19.57 5.72
N PRO A 25 1.17 20.36 6.48
CA PRO A 25 0.62 21.60 5.95
C PRO A 25 1.79 22.50 5.51
N VAL A 26 1.65 23.09 4.32
CA VAL A 26 2.65 23.93 3.66
C VAL A 26 3.19 25.05 4.56
N LEU A 27 2.46 25.44 5.62
CA LEU A 27 2.86 26.46 6.58
C LEU A 27 4.17 26.13 7.34
N LEU A 28 4.52 24.85 7.51
CA LEU A 28 5.77 24.46 8.20
C LEU A 28 7.01 24.47 7.28
N ARG A 29 6.83 24.55 5.96
CA ARG A 29 7.96 24.62 5.00
C ARG A 29 8.70 25.97 5.06
N SER A 30 8.06 27.05 5.50
CA SER A 30 8.66 28.40 5.57
C SER A 30 9.49 28.65 6.84
N ILE A 31 9.26 27.90 7.93
CA ILE A 31 9.96 28.09 9.20
C ILE A 31 11.31 27.37 9.19
N ILE A 32 11.39 26.18 8.59
CA ILE A 32 12.65 25.39 8.55
C ILE A 32 13.68 26.04 7.59
N PHE A 33 13.23 26.71 6.53
CA PHE A 33 14.12 27.44 5.62
C PHE A 33 14.64 28.78 6.17
N SER A 34 14.02 29.34 7.21
CA SER A 34 14.48 30.61 7.82
C SER A 34 15.61 30.43 8.84
N ILE A 35 15.88 29.21 9.32
CA ILE A 35 16.91 28.97 10.35
C ILE A 35 18.31 28.73 9.73
N HIS A 36 18.39 28.40 8.43
CA HIS A 36 19.68 28.17 7.74
C HIS A 36 20.25 29.39 7.00
N SER A 37 19.65 30.58 7.15
CA SER A 37 20.11 31.81 6.50
C SER A 37 20.38 32.98 7.47
N GLN A 38 20.81 32.72 8.71
CA GLN A 38 21.28 33.79 9.61
C GLN A 38 22.62 33.52 10.34
N ASN A 39 23.33 32.42 10.06
CA ASN A 39 24.68 32.23 10.62
C ASN A 39 25.78 32.61 9.62
N ALA A 40 25.78 33.88 9.21
CA ALA A 40 26.96 34.54 8.63
C ALA A 40 26.80 36.06 8.70
N HIS A 41 27.06 36.65 9.86
CA HIS A 41 27.83 37.89 10.04
C HIS A 41 27.57 38.54 11.41
N GLN A 42 28.67 38.79 12.13
CA GLN A 42 28.88 39.85 13.14
C GLN A 42 28.00 39.75 14.40
N GLY A 43 28.57 39.64 15.60
CA GLY A 43 29.37 40.69 16.22
C GLY A 43 28.67 41.05 17.53
N THR A 44 29.44 41.07 18.61
CA THR A 44 29.06 41.37 20.00
C THR A 44 28.05 42.51 20.15
N HIS A 45 26.99 42.35 20.96
CA HIS A 45 26.54 43.35 21.95
C HIS A 45 25.48 42.78 22.90
N SER A 46 25.70 43.04 24.19
CA SER A 46 24.83 42.77 25.34
C SER A 46 23.52 43.58 25.28
N LEU A 47 22.40 43.05 25.79
CA LEU A 47 21.46 43.77 26.69
C LEU A 47 20.31 42.87 27.24
N LYS A 48 20.37 42.70 28.57
CA LYS A 48 19.32 42.69 29.61
C LYS A 48 17.91 42.11 29.31
N SER A 49 17.62 41.07 30.08
CA SER A 49 16.31 40.47 30.40
C SER A 49 15.31 41.42 31.08
N HIS A 50 14.06 41.39 30.63
CA HIS A 50 12.86 41.74 31.43
C HIS A 50 11.77 40.69 31.17
N PRO A 51 11.12 40.13 32.21
CA PRO A 51 10.00 39.20 32.04
C PRO A 51 8.69 39.96 31.80
N ILE A 52 7.96 39.57 30.76
CA ILE A 52 6.56 39.98 30.53
C ILE A 52 5.68 38.90 31.16
N SER A 53 4.97 39.25 32.23
CA SER A 53 3.88 38.45 32.78
C SER A 53 2.69 38.47 31.82
N VAL A 54 2.26 37.30 31.35
CA VAL A 54 0.97 37.13 30.65
C VAL A 54 0.01 36.43 31.62
N THR A 55 -1.00 37.19 32.05
CA THR A 55 -2.12 36.71 32.87
C THR A 55 -3.05 35.87 32.00
N ILE A 56 -3.21 34.58 32.32
CA ILE A 56 -4.19 33.69 31.69
C ILE A 56 -5.50 33.81 32.46
N ASN A 57 -6.51 34.40 31.83
CA ASN A 57 -7.89 34.38 32.33
C ASN A 57 -8.48 32.97 32.10
N THR A 58 -8.79 32.27 33.19
CA THR A 58 -9.54 31.02 33.20
C THR A 58 -11.03 31.31 33.00
N PHE A 59 -11.58 30.98 31.83
CA PHE A 59 -13.02 30.84 31.64
C PHE A 59 -13.43 29.40 32.00
N GLN A 60 -14.13 29.25 33.13
CA GLN A 60 -14.91 28.04 33.44
C GLN A 60 -16.10 27.95 32.48
N VAL A 61 -16.13 26.90 31.67
CA VAL A 61 -17.35 26.49 30.96
C VAL A 61 -17.92 25.29 31.71
N ALA A 62 -19.08 25.50 32.33
CA ALA A 62 -19.87 24.44 32.95
C ALA A 62 -20.47 23.56 31.86
N VAL A 63 -20.13 22.27 31.86
CA VAL A 63 -20.73 21.26 30.99
C VAL A 63 -21.91 20.64 31.74
N THR A 64 -23.12 21.03 31.35
CA THR A 64 -24.37 20.39 31.76
C THR A 64 -24.62 19.17 30.87
N SER A 65 -24.49 17.98 31.45
CA SER A 65 -24.82 16.70 30.83
C SER A 65 -26.34 16.56 30.66
N LEU A 66 -26.83 16.60 29.43
CA LEU A 66 -28.19 16.22 29.07
C LEU A 66 -28.14 14.87 28.34
N LEU A 67 -28.50 13.80 29.05
CA LEU A 67 -28.71 12.48 28.49
C LEU A 67 -30.02 12.49 27.68
N LEU A 68 -29.91 12.52 26.36
CA LEU A 68 -30.98 12.07 25.47
C LEU A 68 -30.50 10.84 24.68
N SER A 69 -31.09 9.71 25.05
CA SER A 69 -31.15 8.49 24.27
C SER A 69 -31.74 8.76 22.89
N THR A 70 -30.92 8.63 21.85
CA THR A 70 -31.40 8.47 20.47
C THR A 70 -30.81 7.19 19.93
N ALA A 71 -31.69 6.19 19.76
CA ALA A 71 -31.39 4.98 19.04
C ALA A 71 -31.24 5.33 17.55
N CYS A 72 -30.01 5.59 17.11
CA CYS A 72 -29.70 5.62 15.69
C CYS A 72 -29.62 4.17 15.20
N ALA A 73 -30.70 3.72 14.59
CA ALA A 73 -30.73 2.49 13.82
C ALA A 73 -29.56 2.48 12.83
N ILE A 74 -28.72 1.46 12.93
CA ILE A 74 -27.70 1.15 11.93
C ILE A 74 -28.46 0.70 10.67
N PRO A 75 -28.41 1.41 9.53
CA PRO A 75 -28.91 0.84 8.29
C PRO A 75 -27.87 -0.20 7.83
N TYR A 76 -28.04 -1.44 8.29
CA TYR A 76 -27.56 -2.60 7.54
C TYR A 76 -28.25 -2.56 6.17
N PRO A 77 -27.54 -2.67 5.04
CA PRO A 77 -28.21 -3.00 3.81
C PRO A 77 -28.73 -4.45 3.92
N PRO A 78 -30.02 -4.71 3.58
CA PRO A 78 -30.56 -6.06 3.57
C PRO A 78 -29.81 -6.88 2.53
N SER A 79 -29.52 -8.12 2.89
CA SER A 79 -29.15 -9.20 1.99
C SER A 79 -30.03 -9.17 0.75
N VAL A 80 -29.48 -8.69 -0.38
CA VAL A 80 -30.11 -8.85 -1.67
C VAL A 80 -30.03 -10.33 -2.03
N ALA A 81 -31.20 -10.96 -2.06
CA ALA A 81 -31.39 -12.27 -2.65
C ALA A 81 -30.79 -12.26 -4.06
N VAL A 82 -29.81 -13.12 -4.29
CA VAL A 82 -29.25 -13.36 -5.62
C VAL A 82 -30.25 -14.22 -6.38
N SER A 83 -31.18 -13.56 -7.09
CA SER A 83 -31.96 -14.18 -8.13
C SER A 83 -31.84 -13.34 -9.41
N SER A 84 -30.67 -13.44 -10.03
CA SER A 84 -30.49 -13.29 -11.47
C SER A 84 -29.23 -14.05 -11.87
N PRO A 85 -29.32 -15.08 -12.74
CA PRO A 85 -28.15 -15.78 -13.22
C PRO A 85 -27.29 -14.82 -14.05
N LEU A 86 -26.01 -14.74 -13.73
CA LEU A 86 -24.98 -14.16 -14.60
C LEU A 86 -24.85 -15.06 -15.84
N THR A 87 -25.73 -14.87 -16.81
CA THR A 87 -25.54 -15.37 -18.17
C THR A 87 -25.03 -14.22 -19.04
N ASP A 88 -23.96 -14.53 -19.77
CA ASP A 88 -23.31 -13.77 -20.85
C ASP A 88 -22.31 -12.66 -20.46
N ILE A 89 -21.11 -13.10 -20.08
CA ILE A 89 -19.88 -12.35 -20.34
C ILE A 89 -19.17 -13.00 -21.55
N PRO A 90 -18.85 -12.25 -22.63
CA PRO A 90 -18.16 -12.82 -23.79
C PRO A 90 -16.78 -13.37 -23.39
N GLY A 91 -16.55 -14.65 -23.70
CA GLY A 91 -15.37 -15.42 -23.32
C GLY A 91 -14.09 -15.04 -24.07
N SER A 92 -13.56 -13.82 -23.84
CA SER A 92 -12.28 -13.41 -24.42
C SER A 92 -11.27 -12.78 -23.45
N VAL A 93 -11.45 -12.89 -22.13
CA VAL A 93 -10.48 -12.33 -21.15
C VAL A 93 -9.47 -13.36 -20.63
N PHE A 94 -9.63 -14.65 -20.98
CA PHE A 94 -8.62 -15.68 -20.67
C PHE A 94 -8.42 -16.62 -21.86
N ALA A 95 -7.64 -16.20 -22.85
CA ALA A 95 -7.07 -17.11 -23.83
C ALA A 95 -5.76 -17.69 -23.29
N VAL A 96 -5.82 -18.90 -22.75
CA VAL A 96 -4.61 -19.72 -22.49
C VAL A 96 -3.97 -20.05 -23.83
N LYS A 97 -2.81 -19.45 -24.12
CA LYS A 97 -2.01 -19.80 -25.32
C LYS A 97 -1.42 -21.20 -25.11
N LYS A 98 -1.80 -22.14 -25.99
CA LYS A 98 -1.22 -23.51 -26.03
C LYS A 98 0.29 -23.43 -26.30
N PRO A 99 1.12 -24.29 -25.67
CA PRO A 99 2.53 -24.38 -26.00
C PRO A 99 2.69 -25.03 -27.38
N ASN A 100 3.50 -24.41 -28.24
CA ASN A 100 3.86 -24.85 -29.61
C ASN A 100 2.77 -24.77 -30.68
N GLY A 101 2.46 -23.55 -31.13
CA GLY A 101 1.74 -23.31 -32.38
C GLY A 101 2.26 -22.07 -33.12
N GLY A 102 3.08 -22.31 -34.15
CA GLY A 102 3.03 -21.56 -35.42
C GLY A 102 3.84 -20.27 -35.58
N ASN A 103 5.01 -20.43 -36.22
CA ASN A 103 5.56 -19.62 -37.33
C ASN A 103 5.85 -18.12 -37.12
N PHE A 104 7.09 -17.81 -36.70
CA PHE A 104 7.75 -16.55 -37.05
C PHE A 104 9.18 -16.86 -37.51
N MET A 105 9.51 -16.50 -38.75
CA MET A 105 10.84 -16.65 -39.34
C MET A 105 11.74 -15.50 -38.87
N PRO A 106 12.98 -15.74 -38.42
CA PRO A 106 13.94 -14.68 -38.18
C PRO A 106 14.66 -14.30 -39.48
N GLY A 107 14.73 -12.99 -39.76
CA GLY A 107 15.52 -12.44 -40.85
C GLY A 107 17.01 -12.64 -40.64
N ASP A 108 17.70 -12.91 -41.75
CA ASP A 108 19.14 -13.14 -41.90
C ASP A 108 20.01 -12.06 -41.24
N HIS A 109 21.04 -12.47 -40.50
CA HIS A 109 22.38 -11.87 -40.47
C HIS A 109 23.39 -12.83 -39.78
N PRO A 110 24.69 -12.76 -40.10
CA PRO A 110 25.52 -13.96 -40.35
C PRO A 110 26.19 -14.61 -39.13
N LYS A 111 26.46 -15.92 -39.31
CA LYS A 111 27.23 -16.86 -38.48
C LYS A 111 28.52 -16.26 -37.90
N ALA A 112 28.69 -16.40 -36.59
CA ALA A 112 30.00 -16.54 -35.96
C ALA A 112 30.03 -17.76 -35.03
N THR A 113 31.16 -18.45 -35.08
CA THR A 113 31.44 -19.84 -34.72
C THR A 113 31.29 -20.18 -33.23
N ARG A 114 30.78 -21.39 -32.98
CA ARG A 114 30.69 -22.10 -31.70
C ARG A 114 32.07 -22.62 -31.28
N THR A 115 32.50 -22.31 -30.05
CA THR A 115 33.47 -23.15 -29.32
C THR A 115 32.91 -23.43 -27.92
N THR A 116 32.87 -24.72 -27.63
CA THR A 116 32.35 -25.38 -26.43
C THR A 116 33.20 -25.11 -25.19
N SER A 117 32.58 -24.87 -24.04
CA SER A 117 32.79 -25.63 -22.80
C SER A 117 31.79 -25.16 -21.74
N ALA A 118 31.11 -26.12 -21.12
CA ALA A 118 30.16 -25.92 -20.05
C ALA A 118 30.87 -25.52 -18.76
N ASP A 119 30.34 -24.52 -18.06
CA ASP A 119 30.13 -24.63 -16.61
C ASP A 119 29.17 -23.54 -16.11
N SER A 120 28.10 -24.00 -15.47
CA SER A 120 27.44 -23.40 -14.31
C SER A 120 27.29 -21.88 -14.22
N ALA A 121 26.20 -21.33 -14.74
CA ALA A 121 25.45 -20.20 -14.15
C ALA A 121 24.12 -19.96 -14.91
N THR A 122 23.14 -19.38 -14.21
CA THR A 122 21.86 -18.80 -14.70
C THR A 122 20.74 -19.77 -15.10
N VAL A 123 20.09 -20.38 -14.11
CA VAL A 123 18.64 -20.59 -14.11
C VAL A 123 18.08 -19.61 -13.07
N GLY A 124 17.60 -18.44 -13.51
CA GLY A 124 17.12 -17.43 -12.56
C GLY A 124 16.94 -16.01 -13.11
N GLU A 125 17.20 -15.75 -14.39
CA GLU A 125 16.85 -14.45 -14.98
C GLU A 125 15.42 -14.46 -15.53
N LEU A 126 14.56 -13.72 -14.84
CA LEU A 126 13.36 -13.08 -15.38
C LEU A 126 12.33 -14.06 -15.97
N ASN A 127 11.70 -14.88 -15.11
CA ASN A 127 10.33 -15.26 -15.40
C ASN A 127 9.53 -13.94 -15.56
N ARG A 128 9.15 -13.67 -16.80
CA ARG A 128 8.37 -12.52 -17.28
C ARG A 128 7.44 -12.02 -16.18
N ARG A 129 7.55 -10.76 -15.74
CA ARG A 129 6.56 -10.09 -14.88
C ARG A 129 5.19 -10.32 -15.54
N GLN A 130 4.37 -11.18 -14.95
CA GLN A 130 3.12 -11.66 -15.54
C GLN A 130 1.97 -11.04 -14.77
N LYS A 131 1.07 -10.35 -15.49
CA LYS A 131 -0.25 -10.01 -14.99
C LYS A 131 -0.99 -11.30 -14.61
N GLY A 132 -1.52 -11.36 -13.39
CA GLY A 132 -2.25 -12.52 -12.87
C GLY A 132 -1.38 -13.55 -12.13
N GLU A 133 -0.25 -13.13 -11.53
CA GLU A 133 0.59 -13.99 -10.71
C GLU A 133 -0.17 -14.55 -9.51
N ARG A 134 0.23 -15.74 -9.06
CA ARG A 134 -0.30 -16.41 -7.87
C ARG A 134 0.79 -16.72 -6.87
N VAL A 135 0.46 -16.73 -5.59
CA VAL A 135 1.36 -17.22 -4.54
C VAL A 135 1.62 -18.71 -4.77
N GLN A 136 2.88 -19.05 -5.01
CA GLN A 136 3.29 -20.41 -5.39
C GLN A 136 3.46 -21.33 -4.18
N ASN A 137 3.85 -20.76 -3.04
CA ASN A 137 4.02 -21.52 -1.80
C ASN A 137 2.67 -21.78 -1.13
N GLY A 138 2.25 -23.05 -1.07
CA GLY A 138 0.98 -23.47 -0.48
C GLY A 138 0.85 -23.19 1.03
N ASN A 139 1.95 -22.99 1.75
CA ASN A 139 1.91 -22.60 3.17
C ASN A 139 1.57 -21.12 3.37
N LEU A 140 1.81 -20.30 2.34
CA LEU A 140 1.56 -18.87 2.35
C LEU A 140 0.23 -18.51 1.68
N ALA A 141 -0.13 -19.24 0.62
CA ALA A 141 -1.31 -18.97 -0.16
C ALA A 141 -2.60 -19.14 0.66
N ASN A 142 -3.50 -18.16 0.61
CA ASN A 142 -4.83 -18.22 1.20
C ASN A 142 -5.90 -18.05 0.11
N TYR A 143 -6.60 -19.14 -0.21
CA TYR A 143 -7.69 -19.16 -1.19
C TYR A 143 -9.09 -19.18 -0.54
N ASN A 144 -9.16 -19.29 0.80
CA ASN A 144 -10.43 -19.34 1.52
C ASN A 144 -10.91 -17.92 1.85
N VAL A 145 -11.27 -17.15 0.83
CA VAL A 145 -11.65 -15.74 1.00
C VAL A 145 -12.96 -15.56 1.76
N ASP A 146 -13.85 -16.55 1.73
CA ASP A 146 -15.13 -16.49 2.43
C ASP A 146 -14.95 -16.53 3.96
N TYR A 147 -13.80 -17.00 4.44
CA TYR A 147 -13.47 -16.94 5.86
C TYR A 147 -12.93 -15.57 6.25
N ILE A 148 -13.84 -14.64 6.51
CA ILE A 148 -13.52 -13.24 6.87
C ILE A 148 -13.23 -13.01 8.36
N HIS A 149 -13.46 -14.03 9.19
CA HIS A 149 -13.18 -14.04 10.63
C HIS A 149 -11.86 -14.78 10.94
N ASP A 150 -10.90 -14.72 10.03
CA ASP A 150 -9.67 -15.53 9.99
C ASP A 150 -8.51 -15.01 10.85
N GLY A 151 -8.82 -14.28 11.92
CA GLY A 151 -7.83 -13.66 12.78
C GLY A 151 -8.26 -13.62 14.25
N ASN A 152 -7.49 -12.90 15.05
CA ASN A 152 -7.59 -12.90 16.49
C ASN A 152 -7.96 -11.51 17.04
N GLY A 153 -8.99 -11.47 17.89
CA GLY A 153 -9.45 -10.26 18.56
C GLY A 153 -9.99 -9.19 17.61
N ASN A 154 -10.25 -8.01 18.17
CA ASN A 154 -10.83 -6.88 17.43
C ASN A 154 -9.79 -6.05 16.67
N GLY A 155 -8.49 -6.30 16.90
CA GLY A 155 -7.38 -5.47 16.42
C GLY A 155 -7.35 -4.09 17.10
N VAL A 156 -6.16 -3.60 17.40
CA VAL A 156 -5.93 -2.22 17.83
C VAL A 156 -4.74 -1.73 17.02
N ASP A 157 -4.91 -0.64 16.26
CA ASP A 157 -3.80 -0.01 15.54
C ASP A 157 -2.86 0.63 16.58
N SER A 158 -1.80 -0.09 16.93
CA SER A 158 -0.76 0.35 17.83
C SER A 158 0.59 0.16 17.16
N TYR A 159 1.21 1.28 16.81
CA TYR A 159 2.48 1.26 16.11
C TYR A 159 3.60 0.61 16.96
N THR A 160 4.35 -0.31 16.33
CA THR A 160 5.62 -0.84 16.83
C THR A 160 6.64 -0.79 15.70
N MET A 161 7.80 -0.18 15.92
CA MET A 161 8.91 -0.27 14.96
C MET A 161 9.58 -1.63 15.13
N TYR A 162 9.45 -2.49 14.12
CA TYR A 162 10.15 -3.75 14.06
C TYR A 162 11.48 -3.60 13.31
N TRP A 163 12.48 -4.34 13.74
CA TRP A 163 13.82 -4.35 13.15
C TRP A 163 14.17 -5.77 12.68
N GLY A 164 15.12 -5.89 11.76
CA GLY A 164 15.60 -7.20 11.32
C GLY A 164 14.81 -7.76 10.15
N SER A 165 14.69 -9.08 10.04
CA SER A 165 14.39 -9.74 8.77
C SER A 165 12.91 -9.99 8.50
N GLY A 166 12.02 -9.53 9.39
CA GLY A 166 10.62 -9.96 9.40
C GLY A 166 10.37 -11.24 10.20
N SER A 167 11.40 -11.81 10.84
CA SER A 167 11.27 -13.06 11.56
C SER A 167 10.60 -12.87 12.93
N ILE A 168 9.87 -13.88 13.39
CA ILE A 168 9.31 -13.89 14.76
C ILE A 168 10.44 -13.79 15.80
N SER A 169 11.62 -14.38 15.52
CA SER A 169 12.80 -14.27 16.39
C SER A 169 13.33 -12.85 16.52
N ASP A 170 13.10 -11.98 15.53
CA ASP A 170 13.41 -10.55 15.60
C ASP A 170 12.29 -9.73 16.26
N GLY A 171 11.23 -10.38 16.76
CA GLY A 171 10.11 -9.75 17.45
C GLY A 171 8.91 -9.38 16.56
N TRP A 172 8.94 -9.73 15.26
CA TRP A 172 7.81 -9.48 14.36
C TRP A 172 6.59 -10.33 14.73
N PRO A 173 5.35 -9.85 14.46
CA PRO A 173 4.16 -10.59 14.84
C PRO A 173 4.03 -11.88 14.02
N ASP A 174 3.62 -12.96 14.68
CA ASP A 174 3.20 -14.17 13.98
C ASP A 174 1.83 -13.96 13.29
N LYS A 175 1.55 -14.73 12.24
CA LYS A 175 0.28 -14.67 11.51
C LYS A 175 -0.94 -14.93 12.42
N SER A 176 -0.78 -15.76 13.45
CA SER A 176 -1.85 -16.04 14.44
C SER A 176 -2.24 -14.83 15.30
N ARG A 177 -1.44 -13.76 15.29
CA ARG A 177 -1.73 -12.50 15.98
C ARG A 177 -2.46 -11.48 15.11
N TRP A 178 -2.60 -11.75 13.82
CA TRP A 178 -3.26 -10.82 12.91
C TRP A 178 -4.75 -10.73 13.23
N VAL A 179 -5.29 -9.52 13.17
CA VAL A 179 -6.73 -9.27 13.25
C VAL A 179 -7.44 -9.95 12.06
N SER A 180 -8.72 -10.29 12.20
CA SER A 180 -9.50 -10.83 11.07
C SER A 180 -9.71 -9.77 9.99
N PHE A 181 -9.89 -10.20 8.74
CA PHE A 181 -10.17 -9.27 7.64
C PHE A 181 -11.37 -8.37 7.90
N GLU A 182 -12.48 -8.93 8.39
CA GLU A 182 -13.68 -8.13 8.67
C GLU A 182 -13.41 -7.04 9.71
N ASN A 183 -12.75 -7.38 10.82
CA ASN A 183 -12.43 -6.40 11.86
C ASN A 183 -11.45 -5.35 11.33
N MET A 184 -10.43 -5.77 10.58
CA MET A 184 -9.47 -4.86 9.95
C MET A 184 -10.15 -3.86 9.01
N PHE A 185 -11.04 -4.35 8.14
CA PHE A 185 -11.77 -3.49 7.21
C PHE A 185 -12.70 -2.52 7.94
N ASN A 186 -13.42 -3.01 8.96
CA ASN A 186 -14.29 -2.16 9.78
C ASN A 186 -13.50 -1.08 10.54
N ASN A 187 -12.30 -1.38 11.02
CA ASN A 187 -11.41 -0.41 11.66
C ASN A 187 -10.98 0.70 10.69
N TYR A 188 -10.70 0.36 9.42
CA TYR A 188 -10.31 1.34 8.40
C TYR A 188 -11.48 2.03 7.68
N LYS A 189 -12.72 1.56 7.88
CA LYS A 189 -13.88 1.98 7.09
C LYS A 189 -14.12 3.49 7.12
N ASN A 190 -14.05 4.11 8.30
CA ASN A 190 -14.24 5.56 8.44
C ASN A 190 -13.15 6.36 7.75
N GLN A 191 -11.92 5.85 7.79
CA GLN A 191 -10.78 6.43 7.07
C GLN A 191 -10.97 6.32 5.56
N MET A 192 -11.37 5.15 5.04
CA MET A 192 -11.65 4.99 3.61
C MET A 192 -12.70 5.98 3.11
N PHE A 193 -13.78 6.21 3.89
CA PHE A 193 -14.81 7.20 3.54
C PHE A 193 -14.27 8.64 3.41
N GLN A 194 -13.22 9.00 4.14
CA GLN A 194 -12.70 10.38 4.21
C GLN A 194 -11.37 10.58 3.47
N SER A 195 -10.72 9.50 3.08
CA SER A 195 -9.35 9.45 2.56
C SER A 195 -9.09 10.36 1.35
N CYS A 196 -10.06 10.48 0.45
CA CYS A 196 -9.92 11.33 -0.73
C CYS A 196 -9.97 12.83 -0.41
N GLY A 197 -10.69 13.21 0.65
CA GLY A 197 -10.72 14.58 1.14
C GLY A 197 -9.38 15.04 1.69
N TRP A 198 -8.52 14.12 2.12
CA TRP A 198 -7.17 14.38 2.67
C TRP A 198 -6.11 14.54 1.58
N GLN A 199 -6.44 14.28 0.31
CA GLN A 199 -5.53 14.48 -0.81
C GLN A 199 -5.24 15.97 -1.00
N ASN A 200 -4.14 16.27 -1.71
CA ASN A 200 -3.79 17.63 -2.10
C ASN A 200 -3.54 17.70 -3.61
N PRO A 201 -4.46 18.28 -4.40
CA PRO A 201 -5.72 18.90 -3.98
C PRO A 201 -6.75 17.86 -3.49
N SER A 202 -7.64 18.31 -2.60
CA SER A 202 -8.72 17.50 -2.03
C SER A 202 -9.63 16.95 -3.14
N GLN A 203 -10.03 15.69 -3.00
CA GLN A 203 -10.89 14.99 -3.95
C GLN A 203 -12.23 14.61 -3.31
N PRO A 204 -13.29 14.37 -4.11
CA PRO A 204 -14.53 13.82 -3.59
C PRO A 204 -14.31 12.53 -2.80
N ASN A 205 -14.83 12.53 -1.58
CA ASN A 205 -14.79 11.37 -0.67
C ASN A 205 -15.46 10.13 -1.26
N ASN A 206 -15.01 8.95 -0.82
CA ASN A 206 -15.58 7.69 -1.27
C ASN A 206 -17.05 7.59 -0.87
N SER A 207 -17.88 7.05 -1.75
CA SER A 207 -19.28 6.71 -1.47
C SER A 207 -19.40 5.31 -0.86
N GLY A 208 -20.57 4.99 -0.29
CA GLY A 208 -20.88 3.64 0.22
C GLY A 208 -20.64 2.53 -0.80
N PRO A 209 -21.16 2.66 -2.04
CA PRO A 209 -20.89 1.70 -3.12
C PRO A 209 -19.41 1.55 -3.48
N GLU A 210 -18.61 2.62 -3.45
CA GLU A 210 -17.17 2.54 -3.73
C GLU A 210 -16.41 1.81 -2.61
N VAL A 211 -16.74 2.06 -1.35
CA VAL A 211 -16.18 1.29 -0.22
C VAL A 211 -16.62 -0.18 -0.29
N GLY A 212 -17.85 -0.47 -0.70
CA GLY A 212 -18.30 -1.84 -0.97
C GLY A 212 -17.51 -2.50 -2.10
N ALA A 213 -17.24 -1.78 -3.19
CA ALA A 213 -16.44 -2.27 -4.31
C ALA A 213 -14.97 -2.53 -3.92
N ILE A 214 -14.42 -1.81 -2.95
CA ILE A 214 -13.10 -2.10 -2.37
C ILE A 214 -13.13 -3.47 -1.66
N TRP A 215 -14.12 -3.73 -0.80
CA TRP A 215 -14.30 -5.03 -0.14
C TRP A 215 -14.36 -6.16 -1.16
N ASP A 216 -15.27 -6.06 -2.13
CA ASP A 216 -15.47 -7.07 -3.17
C ASP A 216 -14.22 -7.27 -4.03
N GLY A 217 -13.53 -6.17 -4.35
CA GLY A 217 -12.30 -6.18 -5.13
C GLY A 217 -11.16 -6.90 -4.42
N ILE A 218 -10.98 -6.65 -3.12
CA ILE A 218 -9.97 -7.34 -2.29
C ILE A 218 -10.26 -8.84 -2.25
N GLN A 219 -11.50 -9.23 -1.94
CA GLN A 219 -11.89 -10.64 -1.86
C GLN A 219 -11.67 -11.35 -3.20
N LYS A 220 -12.04 -10.71 -4.31
CA LYS A 220 -11.84 -11.27 -5.65
C LYS A 220 -10.35 -11.38 -6.02
N ALA A 221 -9.53 -10.37 -5.69
CA ALA A 221 -8.10 -10.40 -5.96
C ALA A 221 -7.38 -11.46 -5.10
N ALA A 222 -7.75 -11.58 -3.82
CA ALA A 222 -7.24 -12.63 -2.93
C ALA A 222 -7.57 -14.03 -3.47
N ALA A 223 -8.82 -14.27 -3.88
CA ALA A 223 -9.23 -15.56 -4.43
C ALA A 223 -8.47 -15.94 -5.70
N ALA A 224 -8.20 -14.96 -6.58
CA ALA A 224 -7.50 -15.19 -7.83
C ALA A 224 -6.00 -15.45 -7.62
N SER A 225 -5.37 -14.70 -6.72
CA SER A 225 -3.91 -14.69 -6.53
C SER A 225 -3.41 -15.60 -5.40
N GLY A 226 -4.25 -15.94 -4.43
CA GLY A 226 -3.84 -16.59 -3.19
C GLY A 226 -3.13 -15.66 -2.21
N VAL A 227 -3.07 -14.35 -2.46
CA VAL A 227 -2.57 -13.38 -1.50
C VAL A 227 -3.59 -13.24 -0.36
N ASP A 228 -3.11 -13.23 0.88
CA ASP A 228 -3.96 -13.03 2.05
C ASP A 228 -4.65 -11.65 1.99
N HIS A 229 -5.98 -11.63 2.03
CA HIS A 229 -6.78 -10.40 1.91
C HIS A 229 -6.45 -9.32 2.94
N ARG A 230 -5.94 -9.68 4.12
CA ARG A 230 -5.50 -8.71 5.13
C ARG A 230 -4.25 -7.97 4.67
N LEU A 231 -3.32 -8.65 3.99
CA LEU A 231 -2.15 -8.01 3.41
C LEU A 231 -2.54 -7.06 2.28
N ILE A 232 -3.47 -7.47 1.41
CA ILE A 232 -3.97 -6.58 0.34
C ILE A 232 -4.55 -5.31 0.95
N LEU A 233 -5.40 -5.44 1.98
CA LEU A 233 -5.97 -4.30 2.69
C LEU A 233 -4.87 -3.44 3.36
N ALA A 234 -3.91 -4.04 4.07
CA ALA A 234 -2.81 -3.32 4.72
C ALA A 234 -2.04 -2.44 3.72
N VAL A 235 -1.64 -3.03 2.60
CA VAL A 235 -0.88 -2.34 1.55
C VAL A 235 -1.73 -1.25 0.91
N MET A 236 -2.99 -1.51 0.56
CA MET A 236 -3.88 -0.49 0.03
C MET A 236 -4.05 0.71 0.98
N MET A 237 -4.18 0.45 2.29
CA MET A 237 -4.29 1.50 3.29
C MET A 237 -2.98 2.28 3.43
N GLN A 238 -1.83 1.62 3.33
CA GLN A 238 -0.51 2.28 3.32
C GLN A 238 -0.34 3.20 2.11
N GLU A 239 -0.73 2.72 0.93
CA GLU A 239 -0.47 3.41 -0.33
C GLU A 239 -1.42 4.60 -0.56
N SER A 240 -2.69 4.47 -0.19
CA SER A 240 -3.71 5.47 -0.56
C SER A 240 -4.69 5.84 0.55
N HIS A 241 -4.57 5.24 1.74
CA HIS A 241 -5.58 5.33 2.80
C HIS A 241 -6.96 4.83 2.33
N GLY A 242 -7.01 4.07 1.22
CA GLY A 242 -8.22 3.60 0.56
C GLY A 242 -8.92 4.64 -0.34
N CYS A 243 -8.25 5.71 -0.75
CA CYS A 243 -8.86 6.68 -1.67
C CYS A 243 -8.91 6.13 -3.10
N VAL A 244 -10.12 5.91 -3.66
CA VAL A 244 -10.28 5.42 -5.04
C VAL A 244 -9.84 6.45 -6.10
N ARG A 245 -9.62 7.70 -5.68
CA ARG A 245 -9.13 8.83 -6.49
C ARG A 245 -7.71 9.25 -6.09
N ALA A 246 -6.93 8.34 -5.49
CA ALA A 246 -5.53 8.61 -5.20
C ALA A 246 -4.84 9.06 -6.49
N PRO A 247 -4.09 10.18 -6.46
CA PRO A 247 -3.49 10.73 -7.65
C PRO A 247 -2.49 9.73 -8.24
N THR A 248 -2.59 9.50 -9.54
CA THR A 248 -1.55 8.76 -10.26
C THR A 248 -0.26 9.56 -10.22
N THR A 249 0.80 8.96 -9.70
CA THR A 249 2.12 9.59 -9.67
C THR A 249 2.96 9.13 -10.87
N ASN A 250 3.82 9.99 -11.38
CA ASN A 250 4.74 9.64 -12.47
C ASN A 250 6.07 10.39 -12.32
N TYR A 251 7.09 9.69 -11.83
CA TYR A 251 8.46 10.21 -11.68
C TYR A 251 9.48 9.39 -12.50
N GLY A 252 9.05 8.90 -13.67
CA GLY A 252 9.79 7.96 -14.52
C GLY A 252 9.17 6.55 -14.53
N VAL A 253 8.30 6.26 -13.57
CA VAL A 253 7.40 5.09 -13.51
C VAL A 253 6.02 5.61 -13.11
N ARG A 254 4.96 5.10 -13.76
CA ARG A 254 3.57 5.47 -13.46
C ARG A 254 3.05 4.57 -12.34
N ASN A 255 2.60 5.16 -11.23
CA ASN A 255 2.03 4.43 -10.10
C ASN A 255 0.59 4.93 -9.83
N PRO A 256 -0.44 4.21 -10.30
CA PRO A 256 -1.82 4.66 -10.24
C PRO A 256 -2.62 4.06 -9.07
N GLY A 257 -3.78 4.66 -8.79
CA GLY A 257 -4.87 3.98 -8.10
C GLY A 257 -4.64 3.66 -6.62
N LEU A 258 -5.49 2.75 -6.12
CA LEU A 258 -5.60 2.38 -4.70
C LEU A 258 -4.33 1.77 -4.09
N MET A 259 -3.56 1.04 -4.90
CA MET A 259 -2.36 0.33 -4.46
C MET A 259 -1.07 0.92 -5.02
N GLN A 260 -1.14 2.08 -5.71
CA GLN A 260 0.01 2.78 -6.31
C GLN A 260 0.94 1.83 -7.07
N ASP A 261 0.34 0.93 -7.86
CA ASP A 261 1.02 -0.24 -8.41
C ASP A 261 1.93 0.11 -9.60
N HIS A 262 2.98 -0.69 -9.82
CA HIS A 262 4.02 -0.34 -10.80
C HIS A 262 3.51 -0.46 -12.24
N ASN A 263 3.41 0.67 -12.95
CA ASN A 263 2.91 0.78 -14.32
C ASN A 263 1.54 0.14 -14.53
N GLY A 264 0.65 0.27 -13.55
CA GLY A 264 -0.75 -0.14 -13.67
C GLY A 264 -1.52 0.62 -14.74
N HIS A 265 -2.75 0.19 -15.01
CA HIS A 265 -3.73 0.87 -15.83
C HIS A 265 -4.84 1.48 -14.98
N GLY A 266 -5.35 0.73 -14.00
CA GLY A 266 -6.52 1.09 -13.20
C GLY A 266 -6.33 2.41 -12.46
N THR A 267 -7.17 3.40 -12.77
CA THR A 267 -7.15 4.70 -12.07
C THR A 267 -8.46 5.47 -12.26
N CYS A 268 -8.84 6.26 -11.24
CA CYS A 268 -9.91 7.24 -11.32
C CYS A 268 -9.37 8.67 -11.09
N ASN A 269 -8.05 8.84 -11.10
CA ASN A 269 -7.39 10.14 -11.03
C ASN A 269 -6.06 10.09 -11.79
N ASP A 270 -6.09 10.47 -13.06
CA ASP A 270 -4.90 10.48 -13.93
C ASP A 270 -4.67 11.85 -14.54
N ASN A 271 -3.48 12.41 -14.38
CA ASN A 271 -3.11 13.72 -14.91
C ASN A 271 -4.15 14.83 -14.58
N GLY A 272 -4.74 14.78 -13.39
CA GLY A 272 -5.78 15.72 -12.94
C GLY A 272 -7.20 15.43 -13.42
N TRP A 273 -7.41 14.39 -14.22
CA TRP A 273 -8.73 13.91 -14.63
C TRP A 273 -9.30 12.98 -13.57
N VAL A 274 -10.26 13.48 -12.81
CA VAL A 274 -10.88 12.77 -11.68
C VAL A 274 -12.23 12.20 -12.09
N GLN A 275 -12.41 10.90 -11.94
CA GLN A 275 -13.67 10.20 -12.21
C GLN A 275 -14.49 10.04 -10.92
N THR A 276 -15.75 10.49 -10.96
CA THR A 276 -16.69 10.41 -9.82
C THR A 276 -18.11 10.11 -10.30
N PRO A 277 -18.75 9.01 -9.86
CA PRO A 277 -18.17 7.93 -9.06
C PRO A 277 -17.11 7.13 -9.83
N CYS A 278 -16.17 6.53 -9.10
CA CYS A 278 -15.19 5.59 -9.60
C CYS A 278 -15.87 4.22 -9.84
N PRO A 279 -15.86 3.68 -11.08
CA PRO A 279 -16.55 2.44 -11.38
C PRO A 279 -15.99 1.26 -10.59
N SER A 280 -16.86 0.34 -10.16
CA SER A 280 -16.44 -0.88 -9.44
C SER A 280 -15.46 -1.74 -10.25
N SER A 281 -15.56 -1.75 -11.58
CA SER A 281 -14.59 -2.42 -12.46
C SER A 281 -13.20 -1.80 -12.38
N THR A 282 -13.12 -0.47 -12.34
CA THR A 282 -11.87 0.28 -12.21
C THR A 282 -11.25 0.10 -10.82
N ILE A 283 -12.08 0.10 -9.77
CA ILE A 283 -11.65 -0.20 -8.40
C ILE A 283 -11.06 -1.61 -8.32
N TYR A 284 -11.74 -2.60 -8.91
CA TYR A 284 -11.21 -3.97 -8.98
C TYR A 284 -9.90 -4.04 -9.77
N GLU A 285 -9.79 -3.33 -10.89
CA GLU A 285 -8.55 -3.30 -11.68
C GLU A 285 -7.37 -2.77 -10.86
N MET A 286 -7.52 -1.64 -10.15
CA MET A 286 -6.48 -1.11 -9.26
C MET A 286 -5.99 -2.14 -8.23
N ILE A 287 -6.94 -2.85 -7.60
CA ILE A 287 -6.62 -3.83 -6.55
C ILE A 287 -6.01 -5.09 -7.17
N SER A 288 -6.53 -5.55 -8.30
CA SER A 288 -6.03 -6.73 -9.00
C SER A 288 -4.62 -6.53 -9.53
N GLU A 289 -4.30 -5.34 -10.04
CA GLU A 289 -2.97 -5.03 -10.58
C GLU A 289 -1.94 -4.90 -9.46
N GLY A 290 -2.24 -4.20 -8.36
CA GLY A 290 -1.37 -4.19 -7.17
C GLY A 290 -1.19 -5.57 -6.50
N THR A 291 -2.20 -6.45 -6.60
CA THR A 291 -2.12 -7.78 -6.00
C THR A 291 -1.40 -8.80 -6.88
N ALA A 292 -1.77 -8.88 -8.16
CA ALA A 292 -1.35 -9.94 -9.07
C ALA A 292 -0.36 -9.47 -10.15
N GLY A 293 0.08 -8.21 -10.08
CA GLY A 293 1.04 -7.61 -10.99
C GLY A 293 0.42 -7.05 -12.26
N THR A 294 1.23 -6.26 -12.96
CA THR A 294 0.92 -5.67 -14.26
C THR A 294 1.76 -6.36 -15.33
N ASP A 295 1.64 -5.90 -16.58
CA ASP A 295 2.51 -6.38 -17.66
C ASP A 295 3.98 -5.95 -17.47
N SER A 296 4.25 -4.98 -16.59
CA SER A 296 5.57 -4.35 -16.42
C SER A 296 6.05 -4.28 -14.97
N GLY A 297 5.23 -4.69 -14.01
CA GLY A 297 5.45 -4.48 -12.58
C GLY A 297 4.98 -5.65 -11.73
N ASP A 298 5.67 -5.87 -10.62
CA ASP A 298 5.34 -6.93 -9.67
C ASP A 298 4.17 -6.52 -8.79
N GLY A 299 3.22 -7.43 -8.60
CA GLY A 299 2.21 -7.31 -7.55
C GLY A 299 2.65 -8.01 -6.27
N LEU A 300 1.80 -7.98 -5.24
CA LEU A 300 2.06 -8.67 -3.98
C LEU A 300 2.34 -10.17 -4.15
N ALA A 301 1.66 -10.87 -5.06
CA ALA A 301 1.91 -12.28 -5.34
C ALA A 301 3.36 -12.51 -5.82
N ASN A 302 3.84 -11.68 -6.75
CA ASN A 302 5.23 -11.72 -7.21
C ASN A 302 6.19 -11.44 -6.05
N CYS A 303 5.90 -10.43 -5.23
CA CYS A 303 6.74 -10.04 -4.09
C CYS A 303 6.83 -11.15 -3.03
N ILE A 304 5.74 -11.87 -2.76
CA ILE A 304 5.73 -13.03 -1.86
C ILE A 304 6.60 -14.16 -2.42
N ASN A 305 6.47 -14.45 -3.72
CA ASN A 305 7.29 -15.48 -4.36
C ASN A 305 8.78 -15.10 -4.33
N GLN A 306 9.12 -13.81 -4.51
CA GLN A 306 10.49 -13.30 -4.44
C GLN A 306 11.07 -13.23 -3.02
N ALA A 307 10.22 -13.18 -1.98
CA ALA A 307 10.68 -13.13 -0.59
C ALA A 307 11.49 -14.37 -0.18
N ASP A 308 11.30 -15.49 -0.89
CA ASP A 308 11.98 -16.78 -0.72
C ASP A 308 11.90 -17.29 0.73
N ARG A 309 10.70 -17.23 1.32
CA ARG A 309 10.41 -17.74 2.66
C ARG A 309 9.13 -18.57 2.62
N GLY A 310 8.98 -19.48 3.58
CA GLY A 310 7.79 -20.32 3.73
C GLY A 310 6.98 -20.05 5.01
N ASP A 311 7.36 -19.02 5.75
CA ASP A 311 6.76 -18.60 7.01
C ASP A 311 6.25 -17.14 6.94
N VAL A 312 5.73 -16.62 8.05
CA VAL A 312 5.15 -15.26 8.12
C VAL A 312 6.10 -14.16 7.64
N SER A 313 7.42 -14.35 7.76
CA SER A 313 8.40 -13.35 7.32
C SER A 313 8.30 -13.08 5.82
N ALA A 314 7.77 -14.01 5.02
CA ALA A 314 7.52 -13.82 3.60
C ALA A 314 6.62 -12.61 3.32
N PHE A 315 5.59 -12.36 4.15
CA PHE A 315 4.66 -11.25 3.95
C PHE A 315 5.30 -9.89 4.26
N TYR A 316 6.08 -9.79 5.34
CA TYR A 316 6.79 -8.56 5.68
C TYR A 316 7.92 -8.25 4.69
N ARG A 317 8.62 -9.28 4.23
CA ARG A 317 9.60 -9.19 3.14
C ARG A 317 8.94 -8.75 1.84
N ALA A 318 7.78 -9.32 1.50
CA ALA A 318 7.02 -8.93 0.32
C ALA A 318 6.58 -7.46 0.39
N ALA A 319 6.15 -6.96 1.56
CA ALA A 319 5.86 -5.54 1.74
C ALA A 319 7.08 -4.65 1.44
N ARG A 320 8.27 -5.05 1.91
CA ARG A 320 9.51 -4.32 1.59
C ARG A 320 9.85 -4.35 0.09
N ILE A 321 9.67 -5.50 -0.55
CA ILE A 321 9.88 -5.65 -2.00
C ILE A 321 8.87 -4.82 -2.78
N TYR A 322 7.60 -4.80 -2.38
CA TYR A 322 6.56 -3.98 -3.02
C TYR A 322 6.92 -2.49 -2.97
N ASN A 323 7.37 -2.01 -1.81
CA ASN A 323 7.73 -0.60 -1.61
C ASN A 323 9.02 -0.18 -2.34
N SER A 324 10.02 -1.05 -2.39
CA SER A 324 11.40 -0.66 -2.76
C SER A 324 12.01 -1.46 -3.90
N GLY A 325 11.27 -2.43 -4.45
CA GLY A 325 11.68 -3.35 -5.50
C GLY A 325 12.68 -4.43 -5.04
N SER A 326 13.18 -4.38 -3.80
CA SER A 326 14.21 -5.30 -3.32
C SER A 326 14.30 -5.34 -1.79
N ILE A 327 15.11 -6.25 -1.27
CA ILE A 327 15.54 -6.24 0.14
C ILE A 327 17.03 -5.90 0.12
N SER A 328 17.47 -5.05 1.06
CA SER A 328 18.89 -4.71 1.18
C SER A 328 19.74 -5.95 1.46
N ASP A 329 21.03 -5.88 1.11
CA ASP A 329 21.98 -6.98 1.32
C ASP A 329 22.15 -7.39 2.78
N THR A 330 21.79 -6.52 3.73
CA THR A 330 21.79 -6.88 5.16
C THR A 330 20.62 -7.79 5.55
N GLY A 331 19.65 -7.99 4.67
CA GLY A 331 18.42 -8.75 4.91
C GLY A 331 17.41 -8.06 5.85
N ALA A 332 17.73 -6.85 6.33
CA ALA A 332 16.94 -6.14 7.32
C ALA A 332 15.93 -5.21 6.63
N LEU A 333 14.66 -5.28 7.04
CA LEU A 333 13.54 -4.63 6.34
C LEU A 333 13.50 -3.11 6.52
N GLN A 334 14.22 -2.61 7.51
CA GLN A 334 14.42 -1.19 7.71
C GLN A 334 15.53 -0.57 6.86
N ASN A 335 16.35 -1.37 6.17
CA ASN A 335 17.51 -0.87 5.44
C ASN A 335 17.22 -0.71 3.94
N GLY A 336 17.93 0.21 3.27
CA GLY A 336 17.81 0.47 1.83
C GLY A 336 17.32 1.89 1.53
N ILE A 337 16.88 2.13 0.30
CA ILE A 337 16.65 3.47 -0.27
C ILE A 337 15.21 4.00 -0.14
N ALA A 338 14.29 3.18 0.37
CA ALA A 338 12.88 3.51 0.52
C ALA A 338 12.46 3.50 1.99
N THR A 339 11.24 3.99 2.26
CA THR A 339 10.63 4.16 3.59
C THR A 339 11.04 3.08 4.58
N HIS A 340 11.85 3.46 5.56
CA HIS A 340 12.50 2.54 6.49
C HIS A 340 11.51 1.77 7.38
N CYS A 341 10.32 2.30 7.62
CA CYS A 341 9.29 1.67 8.45
C CYS A 341 8.20 0.95 7.67
N TYR A 342 8.25 0.91 6.33
CA TYR A 342 7.12 0.46 5.52
C TYR A 342 6.61 -0.93 5.95
N ALA A 343 7.52 -1.89 6.11
CA ALA A 343 7.14 -3.23 6.56
C ALA A 343 6.57 -3.23 8.00
N SER A 344 7.05 -2.35 8.88
CA SER A 344 6.51 -2.18 10.23
C SER A 344 5.12 -1.55 10.23
N ASP A 345 4.85 -0.59 9.34
CA ASP A 345 3.52 0.00 9.14
C ASP A 345 2.51 -1.04 8.64
N ILE A 346 2.95 -1.99 7.80
CA ILE A 346 2.11 -3.11 7.34
C ILE A 346 1.85 -4.12 8.46
N ALA A 347 2.75 -4.24 9.44
CA ALA A 347 2.68 -5.24 10.51
C ALA A 347 1.91 -4.81 11.77
N LYS A 348 1.50 -3.54 11.87
CA LYS A 348 0.82 -2.98 13.06
C LYS A 348 -0.64 -3.42 13.16
#